data_AF-A0AAE3GP92-F1
#
_entry.id   AF-A0AAE3GP92-F1
#
_cell.length_a   1.000
_cell.length_b   1.000
_cell.length_c   1.000
_cell.angle_alpha   90.00
_cell.angle_beta   90.00
_cell.angle_gamma   90.00
#
_symmetry.space_group_name_H-M   'P 1'
#
loop_
_entity.id
_entity.type
_entity.pdbx_description
1 polymer ?
#
loop_
_entity_poly.entity_id
_entity_poly.type
_entity_poly.pdbx_seq_one_letter_code
_entity_poly.pdbx_strand_id
1 'polypeptide(L)'
;MVAPTNSADTILGTKGIEVINALNGNDIIKGFAGDDTINAGNGNDWVDGGAGNDNIDGGAGNDTLFGGAGDDFISGGAGDDLINGGAGLNELYGNSGNDRIFGGADNEILNGGVGDDILHGGGGANILIGAAGNDKIYSSGNGDVITGGAGNDSIWLNGSNAVVNLSSGNSGIDTIHNFVLGSTTFNVSGAAPATFTWSGSDVIISQSGIDLAVVTNVGSFDASAFC
;
A
#
# COMPACT_ATOMS: atom_id res chain seq x y z
N MET A 1 -16.04 17.93 24.71
CA MET A 1 -14.70 17.38 24.46
C MET A 1 -13.81 17.72 25.66
N VAL A 2 -13.16 16.72 26.26
CA VAL A 2 -12.07 16.96 27.23
C VAL A 2 -10.88 17.51 26.43
N ALA A 3 -10.16 18.48 26.97
CA ALA A 3 -8.96 18.97 26.32
C ALA A 3 -7.90 17.87 26.31
N PRO A 4 -7.31 17.52 25.15
CA PRO A 4 -6.23 16.55 25.06
C PRO A 4 -5.03 16.93 25.94
N THR A 5 -4.32 15.92 26.42
CA THR A 5 -3.17 16.02 27.31
C THR A 5 -1.94 15.35 26.69
N ASN A 6 -0.83 15.26 27.41
CA ASN A 6 0.35 14.49 26.96
C ASN A 6 0.34 13.08 27.57
N SER A 7 -0.83 12.52 27.81
CA SER A 7 -1.05 11.20 28.39
C SER A 7 -2.18 10.53 27.62
N ALA A 8 -2.29 9.21 27.75
CA ALA A 8 -3.35 8.45 27.09
C ALA A 8 -4.74 9.05 27.35
N ASP A 9 -5.40 9.47 26.28
CA ASP A 9 -6.70 10.11 26.25
C ASP A 9 -7.73 9.26 25.49
N THR A 10 -8.99 9.54 25.75
CA THR A 10 -10.10 9.05 24.91
C THR A 10 -10.86 10.25 24.38
N ILE A 11 -10.75 10.46 23.08
CA ILE A 11 -11.31 11.60 22.37
C ILE A 11 -12.47 11.11 21.50
N LEU A 12 -13.64 11.68 21.74
CA LEU A 12 -14.85 11.39 20.99
C LEU A 12 -15.27 12.68 20.25
N GLY A 13 -15.24 12.61 18.93
CA GLY A 13 -15.81 13.57 17.98
C GLY A 13 -17.33 13.57 18.01
N THR A 14 -17.96 14.12 16.98
CA THR A 14 -19.40 14.35 16.94
C THR A 14 -20.04 13.81 15.66
N LYS A 15 -20.79 14.61 14.92
CA LYS A 15 -21.27 14.27 13.57
C LYS A 15 -20.97 15.41 12.61
N GLY A 16 -20.16 16.36 13.06
CA GLY A 16 -19.78 17.56 12.35
C GLY A 16 -18.37 17.39 11.81
N ILE A 17 -17.85 18.44 11.19
CA ILE A 17 -16.46 18.47 10.78
C ILE A 17 -15.62 18.93 11.97
N GLU A 18 -14.70 18.09 12.41
CA GLU A 18 -13.83 18.34 13.55
C GLU A 18 -12.34 18.43 13.16
N VAL A 19 -11.59 19.15 14.01
CA VAL A 19 -10.12 19.12 14.00
C VAL A 19 -9.67 18.59 15.36
N ILE A 20 -9.08 17.40 15.37
CA ILE A 20 -8.63 16.69 16.56
C ILE A 20 -7.10 16.65 16.57
N ASN A 21 -6.49 17.03 17.70
CA ASN A 21 -5.05 16.90 17.93
C ASN A 21 -4.84 16.24 19.30
N ALA A 22 -4.40 14.99 19.34
CA ALA A 22 -4.34 14.21 20.59
C ALA A 22 -3.02 14.35 21.36
N LEU A 23 -1.96 14.85 20.70
CA LEU A 23 -0.65 15.23 21.27
C LEU A 23 0.29 14.05 21.53
N ASN A 24 0.48 13.66 22.79
CA ASN A 24 1.30 12.52 23.16
C ASN A 24 0.45 11.60 24.01
N GLY A 25 0.68 10.30 23.93
CA GLY A 25 -0.12 9.33 24.65
C GLY A 25 -0.42 8.15 23.75
N ASN A 26 -0.98 7.10 24.33
CA ASN A 26 -1.58 6.06 23.50
C ASN A 26 -3.08 6.34 23.52
N ASP A 27 -3.54 7.05 22.51
CA ASP A 27 -4.84 7.69 22.49
C ASP A 27 -5.87 6.82 21.76
N ILE A 28 -7.13 6.97 22.16
CA ILE A 28 -8.27 6.37 21.46
C ILE A 28 -9.09 7.52 20.89
N ILE A 29 -9.14 7.62 19.56
CA ILE A 29 -9.81 8.71 18.85
C ILE A 29 -10.94 8.14 17.99
N LYS A 30 -12.13 8.77 18.06
CA LYS A 30 -13.28 8.44 17.21
C LYS A 30 -13.85 9.72 16.61
N GLY A 31 -13.75 9.91 15.30
CA GLY A 31 -14.35 11.05 14.57
C GLY A 31 -15.87 10.95 14.47
N PHE A 32 -16.35 9.72 14.23
CA PHE A 32 -17.73 9.31 13.99
C PHE A 32 -18.29 9.70 12.62
N ALA A 33 -18.69 10.95 12.41
CA ALA A 33 -19.25 11.36 11.13
C ALA A 33 -18.87 12.80 10.84
N GLY A 34 -18.78 13.15 9.56
CA GLY A 34 -18.21 14.42 9.11
C GLY A 34 -16.86 14.17 8.44
N ASP A 35 -16.37 15.17 7.72
CA ASP A 35 -15.06 15.12 7.06
C ASP A 35 -14.01 15.63 8.07
N ASP A 36 -13.46 14.75 8.89
CA ASP A 36 -12.64 15.12 10.04
C ASP A 36 -11.15 15.26 9.67
N THR A 37 -10.44 16.13 10.39
CA THR A 37 -8.98 16.18 10.40
C THR A 37 -8.46 15.70 11.74
N ILE A 38 -7.75 14.57 11.75
CA ILE A 38 -7.28 13.92 12.97
C ILE A 38 -5.76 13.81 12.94
N ASN A 39 -5.11 14.36 13.97
CA ASN A 39 -3.69 14.12 14.26
C ASN A 39 -3.61 13.40 15.62
N ALA A 40 -3.14 12.16 15.62
CA ALA A 40 -3.03 11.35 16.82
C ALA A 40 -1.77 11.71 17.63
N GLY A 41 -0.63 11.85 16.95
CA GLY A 41 0.55 12.51 17.51
C GLY A 41 1.63 11.50 17.86
N ASN A 42 2.14 11.49 19.09
CA ASN A 42 3.15 10.51 19.50
C ASN A 42 2.54 9.46 20.43
N GLY A 43 2.90 8.20 20.21
CA GLY A 43 2.51 7.03 20.98
C GLY A 43 1.82 6.03 20.07
N ASN A 44 1.31 4.95 20.65
CA ASN A 44 0.62 3.93 19.86
C ASN A 44 -0.87 4.20 19.93
N ASP A 45 -1.40 4.80 18.87
CA ASP A 45 -2.73 5.33 18.83
C ASP A 45 -3.72 4.40 18.12
N TRP A 46 -4.99 4.53 18.51
CA TRP A 46 -6.10 3.87 17.85
C TRP A 46 -7.07 4.93 17.34
N VAL A 47 -7.26 5.00 16.02
CA VAL A 47 -8.06 6.04 15.36
C VAL A 47 -9.11 5.41 14.45
N ASP A 48 -10.35 5.89 14.57
CA ASP A 48 -11.49 5.56 13.71
C ASP A 48 -12.12 6.87 13.22
N GLY A 49 -11.88 7.22 11.94
CA GLY A 49 -12.42 8.43 11.31
C GLY A 49 -13.94 8.40 11.28
N GLY A 50 -14.48 7.32 10.71
CA GLY A 50 -15.89 6.98 10.80
C GLY A 50 -16.58 7.13 9.45
N ALA A 51 -17.36 8.20 9.25
CA ALA A 51 -18.12 8.40 8.02
C ALA A 51 -17.95 9.82 7.50
N GLY A 52 -17.62 9.98 6.23
CA GLY A 52 -17.16 11.25 5.69
C GLY A 52 -15.77 11.05 5.11
N ASN A 53 -15.23 12.10 4.50
CA ASN A 53 -13.91 12.05 3.89
C ASN A 53 -12.89 12.55 4.91
N ASP A 54 -12.24 11.63 5.61
CA ASP A 54 -11.38 11.94 6.73
C ASP A 54 -9.91 12.12 6.30
N ASN A 55 -9.19 13.00 7.00
CA ASN A 55 -7.74 13.15 6.88
C ASN A 55 -7.07 12.78 8.21
N ILE A 56 -6.43 11.61 8.24
CA ILE A 56 -5.87 11.00 9.44
C ILE A 56 -4.33 10.96 9.36
N ASP A 57 -3.67 11.45 10.39
CA ASP A 57 -2.22 11.38 10.60
C ASP A 57 -1.96 10.66 11.95
N GLY A 58 -1.40 9.45 11.90
CA GLY A 58 -1.03 8.66 13.08
C GLY A 58 0.11 9.32 13.85
N GLY A 59 1.17 9.68 13.14
CA GLY A 59 2.29 10.43 13.69
C GLY A 59 3.45 9.51 14.02
N ALA A 60 3.84 9.37 15.28
CA ALA A 60 4.96 8.51 15.66
C ALA A 60 4.56 7.48 16.70
N GLY A 61 4.91 6.22 16.45
CA GLY A 61 4.51 5.06 17.23
C GLY A 61 3.88 4.04 16.31
N ASN A 62 3.44 2.91 16.87
CA ASN A 62 2.81 1.87 16.08
C ASN A 62 1.29 2.03 16.19
N ASP A 63 0.70 2.61 15.17
CA ASP A 63 -0.68 3.07 15.18
C ASP A 63 -1.63 2.06 14.52
N THR A 64 -2.91 2.19 14.86
CA THR A 64 -3.99 1.46 14.21
C THR A 64 -5.03 2.45 13.72
N LEU A 65 -5.11 2.61 12.39
CA LEU A 65 -5.85 3.67 11.72
C LEU A 65 -6.94 3.08 10.82
N PHE A 66 -8.19 3.51 11.05
CA PHE A 66 -9.34 3.17 10.22
C PHE A 66 -9.93 4.45 9.63
N GLY A 67 -10.04 4.53 8.30
CA GLY A 67 -10.73 5.63 7.60
C GLY A 67 -12.22 5.53 7.80
N GLY A 68 -12.80 4.43 7.29
CA GLY A 68 -14.18 4.06 7.55
C GLY A 68 -14.98 4.11 6.26
N ALA A 69 -15.94 5.02 6.15
CA ALA A 69 -16.76 5.19 4.96
C ALA A 69 -16.57 6.59 4.37
N GLY A 70 -16.03 6.68 3.17
CA GLY A 70 -15.76 7.93 2.49
C GLY A 70 -14.44 7.84 1.73
N ASP A 71 -14.09 8.90 1.03
CA ASP A 71 -12.80 8.97 0.36
C ASP A 71 -11.78 9.53 1.37
N ASP A 72 -11.04 8.64 2.02
CA ASP A 72 -10.15 8.99 3.14
C ASP A 72 -8.69 9.15 2.70
N PHE A 73 -7.99 10.07 3.37
CA PHE A 73 -6.53 10.18 3.33
C PHE A 73 -5.96 9.73 4.68
N ILE A 74 -5.07 8.74 4.66
CA ILE A 74 -4.46 8.20 5.90
C ILE A 74 -2.95 8.11 5.74
N SER A 75 -2.24 8.70 6.71
CA SER A 75 -0.79 8.62 6.88
C SER A 75 -0.48 7.94 8.21
N GLY A 76 0.23 6.81 8.18
CA GLY A 76 0.72 6.09 9.36
C GLY A 76 1.77 6.91 10.10
N GLY A 77 2.90 7.13 9.45
CA GLY A 77 3.94 8.03 9.91
C GLY A 77 5.20 7.26 10.28
N ALA A 78 5.62 7.29 11.53
CA ALA A 78 6.82 6.61 11.97
C ALA A 78 6.49 5.47 12.94
N GLY A 79 6.72 4.23 12.53
CA GLY A 79 6.47 3.04 13.34
C GLY A 79 5.87 1.96 12.47
N ASP A 80 5.63 0.78 13.06
CA ASP A 80 4.97 -0.31 12.32
C ASP A 80 3.45 -0.15 12.46
N ASP A 81 2.81 0.40 11.43
CA ASP A 81 1.41 0.81 11.45
C ASP A 81 0.45 -0.24 10.84
N LEU A 82 -0.80 -0.20 11.30
CA LEU A 82 -1.91 -0.93 10.70
C LEU A 82 -2.93 0.07 10.14
N ILE A 83 -3.06 0.11 8.82
CA ILE A 83 -3.95 1.04 8.11
C ILE A 83 -5.04 0.27 7.37
N ASN A 84 -6.29 0.70 7.55
CA ASN A 84 -7.44 0.20 6.78
C ASN A 84 -8.25 1.38 6.26
N GLY A 85 -8.27 1.56 4.93
CA GLY A 85 -9.02 2.65 4.30
C GLY A 85 -10.53 2.49 4.45
N GLY A 86 -11.04 1.26 4.35
CA GLY A 86 -12.46 0.97 4.46
C GLY A 86 -13.17 1.06 3.11
N ALA A 87 -14.30 1.76 3.05
CA ALA A 87 -15.09 1.92 1.83
C ALA A 87 -14.86 3.31 1.23
N GLY A 88 -14.81 3.41 -0.10
CA GLY A 88 -14.50 4.66 -0.81
C GLY A 88 -13.10 4.66 -1.42
N LEU A 89 -12.79 5.75 -2.13
CA LEU A 89 -11.54 5.92 -2.87
C LEU A 89 -10.47 6.49 -1.95
N ASN A 90 -9.67 5.60 -1.37
CA ASN A 90 -8.73 5.97 -0.31
C ASN A 90 -7.30 6.20 -0.84
N GLU A 91 -6.59 7.13 -0.19
CA GLU A 91 -5.13 7.29 -0.31
C GLU A 91 -4.45 6.94 1.02
N LEU A 92 -3.63 5.87 1.01
CA LEU A 92 -3.08 5.25 2.21
C LEU A 92 -1.55 5.19 2.13
N TYR A 93 -0.88 5.77 3.13
CA TYR A 93 0.58 5.87 3.21
C TYR A 93 1.07 5.31 4.54
N GLY A 94 1.90 4.26 4.53
CA GLY A 94 2.57 3.74 5.73
C GLY A 94 3.67 4.69 6.22
N ASN A 95 4.47 5.18 5.27
CA ASN A 95 5.62 6.06 5.44
C ASN A 95 6.88 5.35 5.94
N SER A 96 7.09 5.17 7.25
CA SER A 96 8.34 4.57 7.74
C SER A 96 8.08 3.55 8.82
N GLY A 97 8.67 2.37 8.68
CA GLY A 97 8.36 1.20 9.50
C GLY A 97 7.84 0.08 8.62
N ASN A 98 7.49 -1.06 9.23
CA ASN A 98 7.00 -2.22 8.50
C ASN A 98 5.47 -2.26 8.61
N ASP A 99 4.81 -1.68 7.64
CA ASP A 99 3.40 -1.35 7.69
C ASP A 99 2.52 -2.46 7.13
N ARG A 100 1.26 -2.47 7.57
CA ARG A 100 0.21 -3.30 6.99
C ARG A 100 -0.94 -2.43 6.52
N ILE A 101 -1.14 -2.39 5.20
CA ILE A 101 -2.10 -1.50 4.57
C ILE A 101 -3.17 -2.32 3.84
N PHE A 102 -4.43 -2.03 4.13
CA PHE A 102 -5.60 -2.63 3.50
C PHE A 102 -6.42 -1.54 2.80
N GLY A 103 -6.52 -1.61 1.48
CA GLY A 103 -7.21 -0.62 0.63
C GLY A 103 -8.72 -0.64 0.83
N GLY A 104 -9.37 -1.64 0.24
CA GLY A 104 -10.82 -1.72 0.28
C GLY A 104 -11.38 -2.53 -0.88
N ALA A 105 -12.56 -2.14 -1.35
CA ALA A 105 -13.22 -2.77 -2.49
C ALA A 105 -13.20 -1.90 -3.76
N ASP A 106 -12.83 -0.63 -3.62
CA ASP A 106 -12.89 0.40 -4.64
C ASP A 106 -11.49 0.60 -5.24
N ASN A 107 -11.23 1.75 -5.89
CA ASN A 107 -9.91 2.02 -6.46
C ASN A 107 -9.08 2.82 -5.45
N GLU A 108 -8.10 2.18 -4.84
CA GLU A 108 -7.27 2.80 -3.82
C GLU A 108 -5.85 3.11 -4.31
N ILE A 109 -5.19 4.06 -3.64
CA ILE A 109 -3.75 4.30 -3.75
C ILE A 109 -3.10 3.87 -2.44
N LEU A 110 -2.21 2.88 -2.51
CA LEU A 110 -1.45 2.38 -1.36
C LEU A 110 0.04 2.58 -1.59
N ASN A 111 0.72 3.16 -0.62
CA ASN A 111 2.17 3.30 -0.58
C ASN A 111 2.70 2.82 0.77
N GLY A 112 3.54 1.77 0.77
CA GLY A 112 4.19 1.24 1.97
C GLY A 112 5.14 2.27 2.55
N GLY A 113 6.17 2.63 1.77
CA GLY A 113 7.12 3.67 2.13
C GLY A 113 8.49 3.08 2.37
N VAL A 114 9.04 3.23 3.57
CA VAL A 114 10.34 2.71 3.96
C VAL A 114 10.15 1.62 5.01
N GLY A 115 10.50 0.40 4.68
CA GLY A 115 10.43 -0.78 5.54
C GLY A 115 9.92 -1.97 4.75
N ASP A 116 9.88 -3.15 5.38
CA ASP A 116 9.37 -4.36 4.72
C ASP A 116 7.84 -4.41 4.89
N ASP A 117 7.10 -3.92 3.91
CA ASP A 117 5.67 -3.65 4.04
C ASP A 117 4.77 -4.79 3.55
N ILE A 118 3.50 -4.76 3.98
CA ILE A 118 2.45 -5.66 3.48
C ILE A 118 1.28 -4.84 2.96
N LEU A 119 1.05 -4.89 1.64
CA LEU A 119 -0.02 -4.17 0.96
C LEU A 119 -1.08 -5.14 0.44
N HIS A 120 -2.33 -4.90 0.82
CA HIS A 120 -3.52 -5.57 0.29
C HIS A 120 -4.40 -4.56 -0.42
N GLY A 121 -4.36 -4.55 -1.77
CA GLY A 121 -5.21 -3.65 -2.56
C GLY A 121 -6.69 -3.95 -2.36
N GLY A 122 -7.07 -5.23 -2.47
CA GLY A 122 -8.46 -5.64 -2.35
C GLY A 122 -9.18 -5.60 -3.70
N GLY A 123 -10.33 -4.92 -3.76
CA GLY A 123 -11.16 -4.81 -4.97
C GLY A 123 -10.62 -3.78 -5.97
N GLY A 124 -11.48 -3.29 -6.85
CA GLY A 124 -11.18 -2.21 -7.81
C GLY A 124 -9.91 -2.31 -8.65
N ALA A 125 -9.42 -1.16 -9.10
CA ALA A 125 -8.22 -0.95 -9.92
C ALA A 125 -7.27 -0.03 -9.14
N ASN A 126 -6.34 -0.64 -8.42
CA ASN A 126 -5.52 0.05 -7.42
C ASN A 126 -4.17 0.51 -7.98
N ILE A 127 -3.56 1.47 -7.29
CA ILE A 127 -2.12 1.76 -7.42
C ILE A 127 -1.44 1.24 -6.15
N LEU A 128 -0.56 0.25 -6.28
CA LEU A 128 0.15 -0.38 -5.18
C LEU A 128 1.65 -0.12 -5.31
N ILE A 129 2.25 0.53 -4.31
CA ILE A 129 3.66 0.93 -4.30
C ILE A 129 4.29 0.41 -3.01
N GLY A 130 5.22 -0.55 -3.09
CA GLY A 130 5.99 -1.00 -1.92
C GLY A 130 6.98 0.08 -1.46
N ALA A 131 7.68 0.67 -2.43
CA ALA A 131 8.70 1.71 -2.29
C ALA A 131 10.08 1.18 -1.86
N ALA A 132 10.47 1.20 -0.59
CA ALA A 132 11.81 0.79 -0.18
C ALA A 132 11.76 -0.24 0.94
N GLY A 133 12.29 -1.44 0.69
CA GLY A 133 12.23 -2.57 1.59
C GLY A 133 11.89 -3.84 0.82
N ASN A 134 11.75 -4.97 1.50
CA ASN A 134 11.35 -6.22 0.87
C ASN A 134 9.85 -6.42 1.08
N ASP A 135 9.07 -5.96 0.12
CA ASP A 135 7.64 -5.78 0.30
C ASP A 135 6.84 -7.01 -0.11
N LYS A 136 5.66 -7.15 0.46
CA LYS A 136 4.66 -8.16 0.08
C LYS A 136 3.41 -7.49 -0.42
N ILE A 137 3.16 -7.63 -1.72
CA ILE A 137 2.03 -6.98 -2.37
C ILE A 137 1.02 -8.03 -2.82
N TYR A 138 -0.21 -7.92 -2.33
CA TYR A 138 -1.33 -8.77 -2.68
C TYR A 138 -2.35 -7.97 -3.51
N SER A 139 -2.34 -8.21 -4.82
CA SER A 139 -3.28 -7.65 -5.77
C SER A 139 -4.42 -8.65 -6.01
N SER A 140 -5.67 -8.20 -5.95
CA SER A 140 -6.87 -9.02 -6.24
C SER A 140 -7.88 -8.33 -7.14
N GLY A 141 -7.64 -7.07 -7.48
CA GLY A 141 -8.52 -6.24 -8.28
C GLY A 141 -8.45 -6.49 -9.79
N ASN A 142 -9.19 -5.70 -10.56
CA ASN A 142 -9.08 -5.67 -12.01
C ASN A 142 -8.36 -4.39 -12.44
N GLY A 143 -7.20 -4.51 -13.08
CA GLY A 143 -6.46 -3.37 -13.59
C GLY A 143 -5.53 -2.71 -12.57
N ASP A 144 -5.13 -3.45 -11.53
CA ASP A 144 -4.15 -2.96 -10.55
C ASP A 144 -2.82 -2.59 -11.24
N VAL A 145 -2.23 -1.47 -10.84
CA VAL A 145 -0.89 -1.03 -11.22
C VAL A 145 0.03 -1.22 -10.02
N ILE A 146 1.02 -2.09 -10.16
CA ILE A 146 1.92 -2.48 -9.07
C ILE A 146 3.35 -2.05 -9.36
N THR A 147 4.00 -1.48 -8.35
CA THR A 147 5.43 -1.18 -8.32
C THR A 147 5.97 -1.73 -7.00
N GLY A 148 6.89 -2.70 -7.04
CA GLY A 148 7.58 -3.20 -5.85
C GLY A 148 8.43 -2.08 -5.25
N GLY A 149 9.56 -1.82 -5.90
CA GLY A 149 10.43 -0.71 -5.54
C GLY A 149 11.85 -1.19 -5.32
N ALA A 150 12.56 -0.57 -4.38
CA ALA A 150 13.90 -0.98 -4.00
C ALA A 150 13.84 -2.06 -2.93
N GLY A 151 14.43 -3.22 -3.18
CA GLY A 151 14.47 -4.38 -2.30
C GLY A 151 14.09 -5.63 -3.08
N ASN A 152 13.91 -6.76 -2.40
CA ASN A 152 13.50 -8.00 -3.03
C ASN A 152 12.02 -8.23 -2.72
N ASP A 153 11.16 -7.82 -3.63
CA ASP A 153 9.72 -7.79 -3.38
C ASP A 153 9.05 -9.10 -3.76
N SER A 154 7.90 -9.37 -3.16
CA SER A 154 7.06 -10.52 -3.49
C SER A 154 5.66 -10.04 -3.85
N ILE A 155 5.27 -10.25 -5.10
CA ILE A 155 4.02 -9.75 -5.68
C ILE A 155 3.11 -10.94 -6.02
N TRP A 156 1.95 -11.00 -5.39
CA TRP A 156 0.91 -11.98 -5.70
C TRP A 156 -0.22 -11.34 -6.51
N LEU A 157 -0.37 -11.80 -7.75
CA LEU A 157 -1.42 -11.36 -8.66
C LEU A 157 -2.59 -12.35 -8.60
N ASN A 158 -3.61 -12.04 -7.82
CA ASN A 158 -4.83 -12.85 -7.70
C ASN A 158 -6.03 -12.22 -8.43
N GLY A 159 -5.79 -11.11 -9.12
CA GLY A 159 -6.77 -10.35 -9.89
C GLY A 159 -6.71 -10.61 -11.40
N SER A 160 -7.11 -9.61 -12.18
CA SER A 160 -7.02 -9.63 -13.65
C SER A 160 -6.48 -8.31 -14.17
N ASN A 161 -5.88 -8.32 -15.36
CA ASN A 161 -5.39 -7.13 -16.07
C ASN A 161 -4.35 -6.30 -15.31
N ALA A 162 -3.63 -6.91 -14.38
CA ALA A 162 -2.61 -6.23 -13.60
C ALA A 162 -1.47 -5.72 -14.49
N VAL A 163 -0.97 -4.52 -14.21
CA VAL A 163 0.24 -3.95 -14.77
C VAL A 163 1.31 -3.96 -13.70
N VAL A 164 2.40 -4.68 -13.91
CA VAL A 164 3.55 -4.68 -12.99
C VAL A 164 4.68 -3.86 -13.62
N ASN A 165 5.09 -2.79 -12.96
CA ASN A 165 6.19 -1.95 -13.38
C ASN A 165 7.51 -2.49 -12.83
N LEU A 166 8.47 -2.72 -13.72
CA LEU A 166 9.82 -3.22 -13.43
C LEU A 166 10.88 -2.21 -13.91
N SER A 167 10.57 -0.91 -13.84
CA SER A 167 11.36 0.17 -14.43
C SER A 167 12.38 0.78 -13.47
N SER A 168 13.21 1.71 -13.98
CA SER A 168 14.24 2.40 -13.19
C SER A 168 13.70 3.02 -11.90
N GLY A 169 14.32 2.70 -10.76
CA GLY A 169 13.82 3.05 -9.43
C GLY A 169 13.42 1.81 -8.63
N ASN A 170 13.09 0.72 -9.32
CA ASN A 170 12.91 -0.59 -8.72
C ASN A 170 14.23 -1.36 -8.80
N SER A 171 14.80 -1.72 -7.67
CA SER A 171 16.14 -2.33 -7.62
C SER A 171 16.15 -3.49 -6.66
N GLY A 172 16.60 -4.65 -7.11
CA GLY A 172 16.69 -5.86 -6.31
C GLY A 172 16.25 -7.05 -7.14
N ILE A 173 15.77 -8.10 -6.47
CA ILE A 173 15.30 -9.32 -7.11
C ILE A 173 13.86 -9.57 -6.69
N ASP A 174 12.92 -9.17 -7.53
CA ASP A 174 11.50 -9.31 -7.26
C ASP A 174 10.98 -10.67 -7.70
N THR A 175 10.02 -11.21 -6.96
CA THR A 175 9.33 -12.46 -7.28
C THR A 175 7.86 -12.18 -7.56
N ILE A 176 7.39 -12.58 -8.75
CA ILE A 176 5.99 -12.45 -9.14
C ILE A 176 5.34 -13.83 -9.16
N HIS A 177 4.19 -13.91 -8.51
CA HIS A 177 3.37 -15.11 -8.37
C HIS A 177 2.00 -14.94 -9.03
N ASN A 178 1.43 -16.05 -9.50
CA ASN A 178 0.03 -16.18 -9.95
C ASN A 178 -0.39 -15.31 -11.14
N PHE A 179 0.56 -14.77 -11.91
CA PHE A 179 0.23 -13.96 -13.09
C PHE A 179 -0.53 -14.77 -14.16
N VAL A 180 -1.36 -14.09 -14.96
CA VAL A 180 -2.18 -14.71 -16.01
C VAL A 180 -1.72 -14.24 -17.38
N LEU A 181 -1.27 -15.16 -18.23
CA LEU A 181 -0.85 -14.87 -19.60
C LEU A 181 -1.95 -14.19 -20.42
N GLY A 182 -1.59 -13.12 -21.13
CA GLY A 182 -2.52 -12.32 -21.93
C GLY A 182 -3.42 -11.37 -21.13
N SER A 183 -3.35 -11.41 -19.80
CA SER A 183 -4.04 -10.47 -18.92
C SER A 183 -3.04 -9.61 -18.14
N THR A 184 -1.96 -10.18 -17.62
CA THR A 184 -0.90 -9.40 -16.96
C THR A 184 0.00 -8.71 -17.97
N THR A 185 0.26 -7.42 -17.75
CA THR A 185 1.25 -6.63 -18.50
C THR A 185 2.47 -6.38 -17.62
N PHE A 186 3.65 -6.70 -18.12
CA PHE A 186 4.91 -6.32 -17.48
C PHE A 186 5.49 -5.11 -18.21
N ASN A 187 5.52 -3.96 -17.54
CA ASN A 187 6.12 -2.75 -18.06
C ASN A 187 7.60 -2.72 -17.69
N VAL A 188 8.44 -3.00 -18.68
CA VAL A 188 9.90 -3.00 -18.53
C VAL A 188 10.45 -1.84 -19.33
N SER A 189 10.74 -0.71 -18.66
CA SER A 189 11.24 0.50 -19.31
C SER A 189 12.56 0.97 -18.69
N GLY A 190 13.53 1.32 -19.55
CA GLY A 190 14.87 1.76 -19.15
C GLY A 190 15.85 1.86 -20.34
N ALA A 191 17.10 2.29 -20.06
CA ALA A 191 18.08 2.63 -21.11
C ALA A 191 18.72 1.42 -21.84
N ALA A 192 18.67 0.22 -21.25
CA ALA A 192 19.17 -1.02 -21.85
C ALA A 192 18.02 -1.92 -22.30
N PRO A 193 18.16 -2.80 -23.30
CA PRO A 193 17.13 -3.78 -23.59
C PRO A 193 16.98 -4.79 -22.44
N ALA A 194 15.75 -5.16 -22.11
CA ALA A 194 15.47 -6.27 -21.21
C ALA A 194 15.76 -7.61 -21.88
N THR A 195 16.14 -8.60 -21.09
CA THR A 195 16.40 -9.98 -21.49
C THR A 195 15.46 -10.91 -20.74
N PHE A 196 14.99 -11.94 -21.43
CA PHE A 196 14.07 -12.93 -20.90
C PHE A 196 14.76 -14.29 -20.99
N THR A 197 14.98 -14.93 -19.85
CA THR A 197 15.65 -16.23 -19.78
C THR A 197 14.80 -17.22 -19.00
N TRP A 198 14.87 -18.48 -19.42
CA TRP A 198 14.17 -19.56 -18.73
C TRP A 198 15.09 -20.21 -17.71
N SER A 199 14.60 -20.39 -16.48
CA SER A 199 15.26 -21.18 -15.44
C SER A 199 14.28 -22.20 -14.89
N GLY A 200 14.28 -23.40 -15.45
CA GLY A 200 13.29 -24.42 -15.11
C GLY A 200 11.88 -24.00 -15.53
N SER A 201 10.96 -23.87 -14.56
CA SER A 201 9.57 -23.43 -14.74
C SER A 201 9.36 -21.96 -14.41
N ASP A 202 10.43 -21.17 -14.39
CA ASP A 202 10.42 -19.74 -14.10
C ASP A 202 10.96 -18.95 -15.30
N VAL A 203 10.42 -17.76 -15.51
CA VAL A 203 10.95 -16.76 -16.44
C VAL A 203 11.69 -15.71 -15.62
N ILE A 204 12.94 -15.49 -15.95
CA ILE A 204 13.77 -14.43 -15.37
C ILE A 204 13.80 -13.28 -16.38
N ILE A 205 13.32 -12.12 -15.95
CA ILE A 205 13.38 -10.86 -16.67
C ILE A 205 14.55 -10.07 -16.09
N SER A 206 15.57 -9.77 -16.89
CA SER A 206 16.73 -9.00 -16.42
C SER A 206 17.07 -7.88 -17.39
N GLN A 207 17.36 -6.70 -16.85
CA GLN A 207 17.81 -5.54 -17.64
C GLN A 207 19.06 -4.95 -16.99
N SER A 208 20.09 -4.67 -17.79
CA SER A 208 21.33 -4.12 -17.24
C SER A 208 21.08 -2.78 -16.55
N GLY A 209 21.26 -2.73 -15.23
CA GLY A 209 21.16 -1.52 -14.42
C GLY A 209 19.80 -1.25 -13.78
N ILE A 210 18.80 -2.12 -13.96
CA ILE A 210 17.51 -2.07 -13.26
C ILE A 210 17.01 -3.50 -12.93
N ASP A 211 16.10 -3.59 -11.96
CA ASP A 211 15.32 -4.74 -11.48
C ASP A 211 15.48 -6.13 -12.18
N LEU A 212 15.72 -7.17 -11.37
CA LEU A 212 15.70 -8.57 -11.80
C LEU A 212 14.40 -9.23 -11.32
N ALA A 213 13.43 -9.46 -12.21
CA ALA A 213 12.21 -10.14 -11.82
C ALA A 213 12.25 -11.64 -12.12
N VAL A 214 11.95 -12.46 -11.11
CA VAL A 214 11.71 -13.90 -11.24
C VAL A 214 10.20 -14.14 -11.26
N VAL A 215 9.70 -14.51 -12.43
CA VAL A 215 8.28 -14.84 -12.65
C VAL A 215 8.12 -16.34 -12.49
N THR A 216 7.45 -16.75 -11.42
CA THR A 216 7.30 -18.16 -11.04
C THR A 216 5.97 -18.75 -11.53
N ASN A 217 5.93 -20.09 -11.68
CA ASN A 217 4.75 -20.83 -12.15
C ASN A 217 4.29 -20.45 -13.57
N VAL A 218 5.24 -20.13 -14.47
CA VAL A 218 4.94 -19.96 -15.89
C VAL A 218 4.48 -21.31 -16.45
N GLY A 219 3.24 -21.37 -16.93
CA GLY A 219 2.81 -22.39 -17.87
C GLY A 219 3.55 -22.25 -19.22
N SER A 220 2.87 -22.46 -20.35
CA SER A 220 3.44 -22.12 -21.66
C SER A 220 3.47 -20.61 -21.87
N PHE A 221 4.56 -19.93 -21.48
CA PHE A 221 4.79 -18.51 -21.76
C PHE A 221 5.22 -18.33 -23.22
N ASP A 222 4.47 -17.53 -23.98
CA ASP A 222 4.84 -17.15 -25.34
C ASP A 222 5.61 -15.83 -25.31
N ALA A 223 6.94 -15.92 -25.42
CA ALA A 223 7.82 -14.76 -25.46
C ALA A 223 7.67 -13.91 -26.74
N SER A 224 6.94 -14.38 -27.77
CA SER A 224 6.77 -13.65 -29.02
C SER A 224 5.85 -12.42 -28.91
N ALA A 225 5.12 -12.28 -27.80
CA ALA A 225 4.27 -11.13 -27.51
C ALA A 225 5.04 -9.88 -27.00
N PHE A 226 6.36 -9.99 -26.77
CA PHE A 226 7.20 -8.94 -26.19
C PHE A 226 8.21 -8.31 -27.17
N CYS A 227 8.03 -8.50 -28.49
CA CYS A 227 8.85 -7.87 -29.54
C CYS A 227 8.12 -6.75 -30.26
#